data_AF-A0AAX2I4Z5-F1
#
_entry.id   AF-A0AAX2I4Z5-F1
#
_cell.length_a   1.000
_cell.length_b   1.000
_cell.length_c   1.000
_cell.angle_alpha   90.00
_cell.angle_beta   90.00
_cell.angle_gamma   90.00
#
_symmetry.space_group_name_H-M   'P 1'
#
loop_
_entity.id
_entity.type
_entity.pdbx_description
1 polymer ?
#
loop_
_entity_poly.entity_id
_entity_poly.type
_entity_poly.pdbx_seq_one_letter_code
_entity_poly.pdbx_strand_id
1 'polypeptide(L)'
;MHRSLQLQIFNAIFIGIVAGIGMLYFQDLMPGRAGAATTLFTNSISSGVILAGVLQGVLTETWGHNAVYVAAMVLVILALIICAKVREA
;
A
#
# COMPACT_ATOMS: atom_id res chain seq x y z
N MET A 1 -24.49 7.21 -8.51
CA MET A 1 -23.39 7.03 -9.48
C MET A 1 -22.28 8.09 -9.35
N HIS A 2 -22.57 9.37 -9.08
CA HIS A 2 -21.52 10.42 -8.98
C HIS A 2 -20.65 10.43 -7.70
N ARG A 3 -21.16 10.01 -6.53
CA ARG A 3 -20.40 10.04 -5.25
C ARG A 3 -19.16 9.13 -5.24
N SER A 4 -19.24 7.99 -5.90
CA SER A 4 -18.18 6.97 -5.89
C SER A 4 -16.93 7.41 -6.68
N LEU A 5 -17.12 8.20 -7.74
CA LEU A 5 -16.03 8.71 -8.57
C LEU A 5 -15.16 9.70 -7.79
N GLN A 6 -15.78 10.55 -6.97
CA GLN A 6 -15.09 11.54 -6.15
C GLN A 6 -14.17 10.86 -5.11
N LEU A 7 -14.67 9.82 -4.44
CA LEU A 7 -13.90 9.01 -3.49
C LEU A 7 -12.77 8.21 -4.17
N GLN A 8 -13.01 7.66 -5.36
CA GLN A 8 -11.98 6.93 -6.11
C GLN A 8 -10.87 7.86 -6.61
N ILE A 9 -11.19 9.07 -7.09
CA ILE A 9 -10.17 10.05 -7.50
C ILE A 9 -9.27 10.41 -6.32
N PHE A 10 -9.85 10.68 -5.15
CA PHE A 10 -9.09 10.97 -3.95
C PHE A 10 -8.19 9.80 -3.54
N ASN A 11 -8.72 8.57 -3.57
CA ASN A 11 -7.97 7.36 -3.26
C ASN A 11 -6.84 7.10 -4.27
N ALA A 12 -7.10 7.29 -5.57
CA ALA A 12 -6.10 7.11 -6.62
C ALA A 12 -4.96 8.11 -6.52
N ILE A 13 -5.27 9.38 -6.22
CA ILE A 13 -4.25 10.40 -5.94
C ILE A 13 -3.40 10.00 -4.74
N PHE A 14 -4.03 9.55 -3.65
CA PHE A 14 -3.32 9.12 -2.45
C PHE A 14 -2.35 7.97 -2.74
N ILE A 15 -2.83 6.88 -3.37
CA ILE A 15 -1.99 5.73 -3.73
C ILE A 15 -0.87 6.15 -4.70
N GLY A 16 -1.19 7.00 -5.69
CA GLY A 16 -0.21 7.49 -6.66
C GLY A 16 0.92 8.30 -6.02
N ILE A 17 0.60 9.20 -5.09
CA ILE A 17 1.60 9.98 -4.35
C ILE A 17 2.46 9.05 -3.48
N VAL A 18 1.84 8.14 -2.72
CA VAL A 18 2.57 7.21 -1.84
C VAL A 18 3.48 6.29 -2.66
N ALA A 19 3.00 5.74 -3.78
CA ALA A 19 3.78 4.89 -4.65
C ALA A 19 4.92 5.66 -5.32
N GLY A 20 4.67 6.88 -5.79
CA GLY A 20 5.68 7.72 -6.46
C GLY A 20 6.78 8.17 -5.50
N ILE A 21 6.42 8.77 -4.36
CA ILE A 21 7.40 9.23 -3.35
C ILE A 21 8.14 8.03 -2.75
N GLY A 22 7.43 6.93 -2.46
CA GLY A 22 8.05 5.72 -1.92
C GLY A 22 9.08 5.12 -2.88
N MET A 23 8.79 5.07 -4.18
CA MET A 23 9.74 4.60 -5.18
C MET A 23 10.98 5.49 -5.25
N LEU A 24 10.81 6.82 -5.28
CA LEU A 24 11.94 7.75 -5.29
C LEU A 24 12.82 7.58 -4.04
N TYR A 25 12.22 7.44 -2.86
CA TYR A 25 12.94 7.17 -1.62
C TYR A 25 13.81 5.90 -1.70
N PHE A 26 13.26 4.80 -2.24
CA PHE A 26 14.02 3.56 -2.42
C PHE A 26 15.10 3.66 -3.51
N GLN A 27 14.86 4.44 -4.56
CA GLN A 27 15.87 4.72 -5.58
C GLN A 27 17.03 5.55 -5.02
N ASP A 28 16.74 6.53 -4.18
CA ASP A 28 17.75 7.36 -3.49
C ASP A 28 18.58 6.54 -2.49
N LEU A 29 17.99 5.51 -1.87
CA LEU A 29 18.70 4.58 -0.98
C LEU A 29 19.68 3.64 -1.72
N MET A 30 19.50 3.44 -3.03
CA MET A 30 20.32 2.56 -3.87
C MET A 30 20.92 3.31 -5.09
N PRO A 31 21.80 4.30 -4.86
CA PRO A 31 22.39 5.10 -5.93
C PRO A 31 23.22 4.21 -6.87
N GLY A 32 23.04 4.39 -8.18
CA GLY A 32 23.68 3.58 -9.22
C GLY A 32 22.96 2.27 -9.59
N ARG A 33 21.88 1.89 -8.87
CA ARG A 33 21.05 0.70 -9.17
C ARG A 33 19.55 1.02 -9.16
N ALA A 34 19.16 2.19 -9.66
CA ALA A 34 17.77 2.66 -9.67
C ALA A 34 16.78 1.68 -10.35
N GLY A 35 17.22 0.96 -11.38
CA GLY A 35 16.42 -0.10 -12.01
C GLY A 35 16.09 -1.25 -11.05
N ALA A 36 17.07 -1.71 -10.25
CA ALA A 36 16.85 -2.76 -9.26
C ALA A 36 15.94 -2.29 -8.11
N ALA A 37 16.13 -1.05 -7.62
CA ALA A 37 15.24 -0.46 -6.61
C ALA A 37 13.78 -0.41 -7.09
N THR A 38 13.57 0.01 -8.34
CA THR A 38 12.23 0.05 -8.96
C THR A 38 11.62 -1.35 -9.08
N THR A 39 12.39 -2.33 -9.55
CA THR A 39 11.92 -3.72 -9.66
C THR A 39 11.57 -4.33 -8.30
N LEU A 40 12.36 -4.07 -7.25
CA LEU A 40 12.05 -4.52 -5.90
C LEU A 40 10.79 -3.83 -5.37
N PHE A 41 10.65 -2.52 -5.59
CA PHE A 41 9.47 -1.77 -5.19
C PHE A 41 8.20 -2.29 -5.88
N THR A 42 8.23 -2.46 -7.20
CA THR A 42 7.06 -2.94 -7.96
C THR A 42 6.71 -4.39 -7.64
N ASN A 43 7.71 -5.28 -7.47
CA ASN A 43 7.45 -6.65 -7.01
C ASN A 43 6.84 -6.68 -5.61
N SER A 44 7.28 -5.78 -4.72
CA SER A 44 6.73 -5.67 -3.37
C SER A 44 5.28 -5.20 -3.38
N ILE A 45 4.95 -4.18 -4.20
CA ILE A 45 3.57 -3.72 -4.39
C ILE A 45 2.68 -4.84 -4.94
N SER A 46 3.11 -5.52 -6.02
CA SER A 46 2.34 -6.64 -6.59
C SER A 46 2.11 -7.76 -5.59
N SER A 47 3.16 -8.16 -4.86
CA SER A 47 3.04 -9.21 -3.83
C SER A 47 2.08 -8.79 -2.71
N GLY A 48 2.14 -7.52 -2.28
CA GLY A 48 1.22 -6.96 -1.30
C GLY A 48 -0.24 -6.98 -1.78
N VAL A 49 -0.51 -6.61 -3.04
CA VAL A 49 -1.86 -6.65 -3.64
C VAL A 49 -2.40 -8.08 -3.70
N ILE A 50 -1.56 -9.06 -4.06
CA ILE A 50 -1.94 -10.47 -4.09
C ILE A 50 -2.36 -10.94 -2.69
N LEU A 51 -1.53 -10.68 -1.68
CA LEU A 51 -1.83 -11.05 -0.30
C LEU A 51 -3.08 -10.34 0.25
N ALA A 52 -3.23 -9.05 -0.05
CA ALA A 52 -4.39 -8.27 0.33
C ALA A 52 -5.68 -8.81 -0.30
N GLY A 53 -5.65 -9.22 -1.57
CA GLY A 53 -6.78 -9.84 -2.26
C GLY A 53 -7.20 -11.17 -1.63
N VAL A 54 -6.24 -12.03 -1.30
CA VAL A 54 -6.52 -13.31 -0.62
C VAL A 54 -7.13 -13.07 0.76
N LEU A 55 -6.53 -12.19 1.56
CA LEU A 55 -7.05 -11.84 2.89
C LEU A 55 -8.45 -11.23 2.79
N GLN A 56 -8.66 -10.29 1.86
CA GLN A 56 -9.96 -9.68 1.63
C GLN A 56 -11.03 -10.72 1.27
N GLY A 57 -10.70 -11.68 0.40
CA GLY A 57 -11.61 -12.75 0.02
C GLY A 57 -12.04 -13.59 1.22
N VAL A 58 -11.06 -14.07 2.00
CA VAL A 58 -11.31 -14.89 3.19
C VAL A 58 -12.11 -14.11 4.25
N LEU A 59 -11.74 -12.86 4.54
CA LEU A 59 -12.44 -12.03 5.52
C LEU A 59 -13.87 -11.71 5.11
N THR A 60 -14.08 -11.50 3.81
CA THR A 60 -15.40 -11.23 3.25
C THR A 60 -16.31 -12.45 3.36
N GLU A 61 -15.78 -13.64 3.11
CA GLU A 61 -16.52 -14.90 3.19
C GLU A 61 -16.94 -15.24 4.63
N THR A 62 -16.05 -15.03 5.61
CA THR A 62 -16.29 -15.45 7.00
C THR A 62 -17.05 -14.43 7.84
N TRP A 63 -16.78 -13.13 7.68
CA TRP A 63 -17.29 -12.06 8.54
C TRP A 63 -18.00 -10.94 7.79
N GLY A 64 -18.11 -11.03 6.46
CA GLY A 64 -18.73 -10.01 5.62
C GLY A 64 -17.82 -8.82 5.33
N HIS A 65 -18.29 -7.88 4.49
CA HIS A 65 -17.48 -6.78 3.96
C HIS A 65 -16.95 -5.80 5.03
N ASN A 66 -17.65 -5.65 6.15
CA ASN A 66 -17.25 -4.70 7.20
C ASN A 66 -15.91 -5.07 7.85
N ALA A 67 -15.59 -6.38 7.93
CA ALA A 67 -14.35 -6.86 8.52
C ALA A 67 -13.10 -6.44 7.71
N VAL A 68 -13.23 -6.28 6.40
CA VAL A 68 -12.13 -5.86 5.51
C VAL A 68 -11.67 -4.45 5.85
N TYR A 69 -12.58 -3.53 6.15
CA TYR A 69 -12.24 -2.15 6.51
C TYR A 69 -11.47 -2.08 7.83
N VAL A 70 -11.86 -2.89 8.82
CA VAL A 70 -11.15 -2.97 10.12
C VAL A 70 -9.76 -3.57 9.93
N ALA A 71 -9.64 -4.65 9.17
CA ALA A 71 -8.36 -5.27 8.86
C ALA A 71 -7.43 -4.31 8.10
N ALA A 72 -7.95 -3.58 7.11
CA ALA A 72 -7.21 -2.55 6.40
C ALA A 72 -6.73 -1.43 7.34
N MET A 73 -7.57 -1.01 8.30
CA MET A 73 -7.18 0.00 9.29
C MET A 73 -6.03 -0.47 10.17
N VAL A 74 -6.07 -1.73 10.63
CA VAL A 74 -4.97 -2.34 11.41
C VAL A 74 -3.67 -2.39 10.58
N LEU A 75 -3.75 -2.80 9.32
CA LEU A 75 -2.58 -2.86 8.42
C LEU A 75 -1.97 -1.47 8.18
N VAL A 76 -2.79 -0.43 8.00
CA VAL A 76 -2.31 0.95 7.84
C VAL A 76 -1.61 1.43 9.11
N ILE A 77 -2.19 1.18 10.29
CA ILE A 77 -1.56 1.54 11.57
C ILE A 77 -0.20 0.85 11.73
N LEU A 78 -0.12 -0.46 11.44
CA LEU A 78 1.14 -1.20 11.49
C LEU A 78 2.17 -0.63 10.51
N ALA A 79 1.76 -0.33 9.28
CA ALA A 79 2.64 0.28 8.28
C ALA A 79 3.19 1.64 8.75
N LEU A 80 2.34 2.49 9.34
CA LEU A 80 2.74 3.78 9.89
C LEU A 80 3.73 3.62 11.05
N ILE A 81 3.53 2.65 11.95
CA ILE A 81 4.46 2.36 13.05
C ILE A 81 5.83 1.95 12.50
N ILE A 82 5.87 1.05 11.50
CA ILE A 82 7.11 0.59 10.89
C ILE A 82 7.83 1.76 10.20
N CYS A 83 7.12 2.56 9.40
CA CYS A 83 7.68 3.75 8.75
C CYS A 83 8.21 4.77 9.77
N ALA A 84 7.49 5.00 10.87
CA ALA A 84 7.93 5.90 11.93
C ALA A 84 9.20 5.39 12.61
N LYS A 85 9.31 4.08 12.85
CA LYS A 85 10.50 3.46 13.44
C LYS A 85 11.72 3.50 12.52
N VAL A 86 11.53 3.39 11.21
CA VAL A 86 12.61 3.51 10.21
C VAL A 86 13.20 4.92 10.17
N ARG A 87 12.42 5.96 10.45
CA ARG A 87 12.90 7.35 10.46
C ARG A 87 13.83 7.65 11.63
N GLU A 88 13.74 6.87 12.70
CA GLU A 88 14.49 7.05 13.96
C GLU A 88 15.78 6.22 14.00
N ALA A 89 16.05 5.40 12.98
CA ALA A 89 17.23 4.53 12.86
C ALA A 89 18.16 5.01 11.74
#